data_AF-A0A7W7H1D2-F1
#
_entry.id   AF-A0A7W7H1D2-F1
#
_cell.length_a   1.000
_cell.length_b   1.000
_cell.length_c   1.000
_cell.angle_alpha   90.00
_cell.angle_beta   90.00
_cell.angle_gamma   90.00
#
_symmetry.space_group_name_H-M   'P 1'
#
loop_
_entity.id
_entity.type
_entity.pdbx_description
1 polymer ?
#
loop_
_entity_poly.entity_id
_entity_poly.type
_entity_poly.pdbx_seq_one_letter_code
_entity_poly.pdbx_strand_id
1 'polypeptide(L)' 'MHAPAPDLRPLWLTVILLAASGVALVAGVLSYLGGMTVPAAVLAGGGAFSATTFLLIAIRQFLSA' A
#
# COMPACT_ATOMS: atom_id res chain seq x y z
N MET A 1 6.64 36.62 -11.90
CA MET A 1 7.20 35.62 -10.95
C MET A 1 6.38 34.34 -11.11
N HIS A 2 6.92 33.31 -11.75
CA HIS A 2 6.24 32.01 -11.94
C HIS A 2 6.56 31.17 -10.69
N ALA A 3 5.56 30.83 -9.88
CA ALA A 3 5.77 29.98 -8.72
C ALA A 3 6.19 28.58 -9.19
N PRO A 4 7.11 27.90 -8.48
CA PRO A 4 7.45 26.51 -8.79
C PRO A 4 6.19 25.64 -8.69
N ALA A 5 6.00 24.75 -9.67
CA ALA A 5 4.87 23.83 -9.67
C ALA A 5 4.92 22.94 -8.40
N PRO A 6 3.77 22.71 -7.72
CA PRO A 6 3.73 21.87 -6.53
C PRO A 6 4.24 20.45 -6.83
N ASP A 7 5.15 19.92 -6.00
CA ASP A 7 5.54 18.52 -6.10
C ASP A 7 4.37 17.63 -5.65
N LEU A 8 3.79 16.88 -6.58
CA LEU A 8 2.67 15.97 -6.35
C LEU A 8 3.10 14.59 -5.85
N ARG A 9 4.42 14.31 -5.77
CA ARG A 9 4.95 13.05 -5.24
C ARG A 9 4.45 12.71 -3.84
N PRO A 10 4.52 13.61 -2.83
CA PRO A 10 4.07 13.28 -1.49
C PRO A 10 2.58 12.91 -1.47
N LEU A 11 1.74 13.66 -2.20
CA LEU A 11 0.31 13.38 -2.30
C LEU A 11 0.05 11.95 -2.81
N TRP A 12 0.71 11.56 -3.90
CA TRP A 12 0.60 10.22 -4.48
C TRP A 12 1.04 9.12 -3.53
N LEU A 13 2.15 9.31 -2.81
CA LEU A 13 2.63 8.34 -1.82
C LEU A 13 1.60 8.14 -0.70
N THR A 14 0.99 9.22 -0.21
CA THR A 14 -0.09 9.11 0.80
C THR A 14 -1.26 8.26 0.32
N VAL A 15 -1.70 8.44 -0.93
CA VAL A 15 -2.81 7.68 -1.51
C VAL A 15 -2.45 6.20 -1.62
N ILE A 16 -1.24 5.89 -2.08
CA ILE A 16 -0.73 4.51 -2.18
C ILE A 16 -0.70 3.84 -0.80
N LEU A 17 -0.16 4.52 0.21
CA LEU A 17 -0.07 3.99 1.57
C LEU A 17 -1.45 3.76 2.19
N LEU A 18 -2.40 4.67 1.95
CA LEU A 18 -3.76 4.53 2.45
C LEU A 18 -4.45 3.31 1.82
N ALA A 19 -4.34 3.16 0.49
CA ALA A 19 -4.89 2.01 -0.22
C ALA A 19 -4.25 0.69 0.25
N ALA A 20 -2.91 0.65 0.35
CA ALA A 20 -2.18 -0.53 0.82
C ALA A 20 -2.55 -0.90 2.27
N SER A 21 -2.80 0.09 3.14
CA SER A 21 -3.26 -0.15 4.51
C SER A 21 -4.64 -0.82 4.54
N GLY A 22 -5.55 -0.42 3.66
CA GLY A 22 -6.85 -1.08 3.51
C GLY A 22 -6.72 -2.55 3.11
N VAL A 23 -5.89 -2.85 2.11
CA VAL A 23 -5.62 -4.23 1.66
C VAL A 23 -4.98 -5.05 2.79
N ALA A 24 -4.02 -4.47 3.51
CA ALA A 24 -3.33 -5.13 4.62
C ALA A 24 -4.28 -5.53 5.75
N LEU A 25 -5.19 -4.64 6.13
CA LEU A 25 -6.20 -4.91 7.15
C LEU A 25 -7.15 -6.02 6.71
N VAL A 26 -7.68 -5.95 5.49
CA VAL A 26 -8.58 -6.98 4.97
C VAL A 26 -7.87 -8.33 4.91
N ALA A 27 -6.65 -8.38 4.37
CA ALA A 27 -5.86 -9.60 4.29
C ALA A 27 -5.58 -10.20 5.68
N GLY A 28 -5.10 -9.38 6.62
CA GLY A 28 -4.80 -9.84 7.98
C GLY A 28 -6.04 -10.34 8.74
N VAL A 29 -7.14 -9.60 8.67
CA VAL A 29 -8.40 -9.97 9.33
C VAL A 29 -8.96 -11.26 8.73
N LEU A 30 -9.01 -11.38 7.41
CA LEU A 30 -9.47 -12.60 6.75
C LEU A 30 -8.57 -13.79 7.04
N SER A 31 -7.25 -13.60 7.12
CA SER A 31 -6.32 -14.66 7.52
C SER A 31 -6.59 -15.15 8.94
N TYR A 32 -6.85 -14.25 9.89
CA TYR A 32 -7.23 -14.62 11.26
C TYR A 32 -8.57 -15.37 11.29
N LEU A 33 -9.59 -14.86 10.59
CA LEU A 33 -10.89 -15.52 10.48
C LEU A 33 -10.82 -16.89 9.77
N GLY A 34 -9.83 -17.08 8.89
CA GLY A 34 -9.52 -18.35 8.25
C GLY A 34 -8.81 -19.37 9.16
N GLY A 35 -8.61 -19.05 10.44
CA GLY A 35 -8.02 -19.95 11.43
C GLY A 35 -6.50 -19.88 11.57
N MET A 36 -5.84 -18.89 10.95
CA MET A 36 -4.40 -18.69 11.16
C MET A 36 -4.12 -18.15 12.57
N THR A 37 -2.94 -18.49 13.11
CA THR A 37 -2.48 -17.89 14.37
C THR A 37 -2.25 -16.39 14.22
N VAL A 38 -2.37 -15.64 15.32
CA VAL A 38 -2.20 -14.18 15.33
C VAL A 38 -0.87 -13.74 14.66
N PRO A 39 0.29 -14.34 14.98
CA PRO A 39 1.55 -13.97 14.31
C PRO A 39 1.51 -14.21 12.80
N ALA A 40 0.90 -15.31 12.35
CA ALA A 40 0.81 -15.64 10.93
C ALA A 40 -0.15 -14.71 10.18
N ALA A 41 -1.26 -14.31 10.80
CA ALA A 41 -2.19 -13.33 10.25
C ALA A 41 -1.55 -11.94 10.11
N VAL A 42 -0.74 -11.53 11.08
CA VAL A 42 0.05 -10.28 11.00
C VAL A 42 1.05 -10.33 9.84
N LEU A 43 1.75 -11.46 9.66
CA LEU A 43 2.66 -11.64 8.52
C LEU A 43 1.91 -11.60 7.18
N ALA A 44 0.72 -12.20 7.09
CA ALA A 44 -0.10 -12.15 5.88
C ALA A 44 -0.52 -10.71 5.54
N GLY A 45 -1.00 -9.94 6.53
CA GLY A 45 -1.34 -8.52 6.36
C GLY A 45 -0.13 -7.68 5.96
N GLY A 46 1.03 -7.86 6.60
CA GLY A 46 2.27 -7.16 6.26
C GLY A 46 2.80 -7.51 4.85
N GLY A 47 2.67 -8.77 4.43
CA GLY A 47 2.97 -9.20 3.08
C GLY A 47 2.07 -8.54 2.04
N ALA A 48 0.76 -8.52 2.29
CA ALA A 48 -0.22 -7.86 1.43
C ALA A 48 0.02 -6.35 1.32
N PHE A 49 0.34 -5.68 2.45
CA PHE A 49 0.73 -4.26 2.47
C PHE A 49 1.92 -3.99 1.54
N SER A 50 3.00 -4.77 1.73
CA SER A 50 4.26 -4.55 1.03
C SER A 50 4.07 -4.81 -0.48
N ALA A 51 3.44 -5.92 -0.85
CA ALA A 51 3.14 -6.25 -2.25
C ALA A 51 2.30 -5.16 -2.94
N THR A 52 1.24 -4.69 -2.28
CA THR A 52 0.36 -3.64 -2.82
C THR A 52 1.11 -2.31 -3.00
N THR A 53 1.92 -1.93 -2.01
CA THR A 53 2.70 -0.70 -2.05
C THR A 53 3.71 -0.72 -3.21
N PHE A 54 4.49 -1.80 -3.33
CA PHE A 54 5.45 -1.95 -4.43
C PHE A 54 4.77 -1.98 -5.79
N LEU A 55 3.65 -2.68 -5.92
CA LEU A 55 2.88 -2.74 -7.16
C LEU A 55 2.40 -1.35 -7.60
N LEU A 56 1.79 -0.58 -6.70
CA LEU A 56 1.28 0.76 -7.01
C LEU A 56 2.39 1.75 -7.32
N ILE A 57 3.53 1.66 -6.63
CA ILE A 57 4.73 2.46 -6.96
C ILE A 57 5.25 2.08 -8.35
N ALA A 58 5.34 0.79 -8.67
CA ALA A 58 5.80 0.32 -9.97
C ALA A 58 4.87 0.79 -11.11
N ILE A 59 3.55 0.70 -10.92
CA ILE A 59 2.56 1.22 -11.86
C ILE A 59 2.75 2.72 -12.06
N ARG A 60 2.88 3.49 -10.96
CA ARG A 60 3.11 4.94 -11.04
C ARG A 60 4.39 5.26 -11.80
N GLN A 61 5.47 4.51 -11.59
CA GLN A 61 6.72 4.70 -12.33
C GLN A 61 6.53 4.43 -13.81
N PHE A 62 5.86 3.32 -14.16
CA PHE A 62 5.58 2.95 -15.55
C PHE A 62 4.71 3.99 -16.27
N LEU A 63 3.71 4.56 -15.59
CA LEU A 63 2.84 5.61 -16.15
C LEU A 63 3.53 6.98 -16.28
N SER A 64 4.64 7.18 -15.58
CA SER A 64 5.43 8.42 -15.64
C SER A 64 6.64 8.36 -16.58
N ALA A 65 6.87 7.20 -17.20
CA ALA A 65 7.92 6.96 -18.20
C ALA A 65 7.38 7.28 -19.61
#